data_AF-A0A1I3K6I9-F1
#
_entry.id   AF-A0A1I3K6I9-F1
#
_cell.length_a   1.000
_cell.length_b   1.000
_cell.length_c   1.000
_cell.angle_alpha   90.00
_cell.angle_beta   90.00
_cell.angle_gamma   90.00
#
_symmetry.space_group_name_H-M   'P 1'
#
loop_
_entity.id
_entity.type
_entity.pdbx_description
1 polymer ?
#
loop_
_entity_poly.entity_id
_entity_poly.type
_entity_poly.pdbx_seq_one_letter_code
_entity_poly.pdbx_strand_id
1 'polypeptide(L)'
;MTRFYNKMTHNTLHRIFFLLITFVLFSGFSFAEKITDRDFGFSLDIPEGFEIADYTQDGMSYVFSHPNLPVTLVMKITEEPDAKTSAEVLKKNLTKLSATGDTDSFLWNKAECGISTFTMTLDDNYFGWAVTAPLREKNYYVLLLCYAPEAQRACEQFIISTVNSLCINDEFYNTPGIITSYAFPPEGRKAISLNIGGKQIKTSVDKSDEDAAKFVVDLEYAVLTLYGKHKLWKEAWQRYYRMIYRDNAGRIQQSAADIYKALYPELKKSYPHDADIKYAQALLSWVQTFSYERAKSKNESDFTSLPGVLCGKGNDCDSRSMLISALINYTGIDTAILISQEYSHAVVVTDIPAPGQTYTMENGREYLIGETTAKVTWGMISQDHADRTKWIPVTFNE
;
A
#
# COMPACT_ATOMS: atom_id res chain seq x y z
N MET A 1 -37.13 -57.02 0.68
CA MET A 1 -38.45 -57.28 1.28
C MET A 1 -38.29 -57.04 2.78
N THR A 2 -39.03 -56.16 3.49
CA THR A 2 -40.07 -55.19 3.10
C THR A 2 -40.06 -54.02 4.11
N ARG A 3 -40.51 -52.82 3.72
CA ARG A 3 -40.36 -51.53 4.46
C ARG A 3 -41.36 -51.29 5.60
N PHE A 4 -40.92 -50.55 6.63
CA PHE A 4 -41.54 -49.35 7.28
C PHE A 4 -40.61 -48.94 8.45
N TYR A 5 -39.99 -47.74 8.62
CA TYR A 5 -39.91 -46.43 7.93
C TYR A 5 -40.76 -45.27 8.52
N ASN A 6 -40.14 -44.09 8.68
CA ASN A 6 -40.52 -42.87 9.45
C ASN A 6 -40.53 -43.03 10.99
N LYS A 7 -40.05 -42.08 11.81
CA LYS A 7 -39.64 -40.67 11.58
C LYS A 7 -38.49 -40.25 12.55
N MET A 8 -37.58 -39.40 12.06
CA MET A 8 -36.91 -38.22 12.69
C MET A 8 -37.05 -37.97 14.23
N THR A 9 -36.05 -37.43 14.95
CA THR A 9 -35.04 -36.40 14.58
C THR A 9 -33.65 -36.62 15.20
N HIS A 10 -32.59 -36.11 14.55
CA HIS A 10 -31.20 -36.12 15.04
C HIS A 10 -30.89 -34.97 16.00
N ASN A 11 -29.97 -35.20 16.94
CA ASN A 11 -29.44 -34.20 17.88
C ASN A 11 -28.56 -33.14 17.19
N THR A 12 -28.83 -31.86 17.45
CA THR A 12 -27.94 -30.73 17.16
C THR A 12 -26.90 -30.56 18.26
N LEU A 13 -25.69 -31.12 18.05
CA LEU A 13 -24.56 -30.87 18.94
C LEU A 13 -24.00 -29.46 18.69
N HIS A 14 -24.26 -28.51 19.59
CA HIS A 14 -23.65 -27.18 19.52
C HIS A 14 -22.13 -27.28 19.74
N ARG A 15 -21.34 -27.07 18.68
CA ARG A 15 -19.92 -26.80 18.80
C ARG A 15 -19.73 -25.32 19.14
N ILE A 16 -19.58 -25.03 20.43
CA ILE A 16 -19.07 -23.74 20.88
C ILE A 16 -17.60 -23.68 20.49
N PHE A 17 -17.28 -22.93 19.45
CA PHE A 17 -15.90 -22.60 19.09
C PHE A 17 -15.49 -21.41 19.97
N PHE A 18 -14.55 -21.62 20.90
CA PHE A 18 -13.94 -20.51 21.63
C PHE A 18 -13.01 -19.76 20.67
N LEU A 19 -13.45 -18.58 20.23
CA LEU A 19 -12.68 -17.71 19.35
C LEU A 19 -11.62 -16.99 20.19
N LEU A 20 -10.40 -17.55 20.24
CA LEU A 20 -9.31 -17.03 21.04
C LEU A 20 -8.58 -15.90 20.29
N ILE A 21 -9.19 -14.71 20.27
CA ILE A 21 -8.52 -13.50 19.76
C ILE A 21 -7.26 -13.27 20.59
N THR A 22 -6.11 -13.55 19.99
CA THR A 22 -4.81 -13.41 20.66
C THR A 22 -4.35 -11.97 20.53
N PHE A 23 -4.91 -11.08 21.34
CA PHE A 23 -4.35 -9.74 21.54
C PHE A 23 -2.98 -9.89 22.21
N VAL A 24 -1.92 -9.81 21.40
CA VAL A 24 -0.56 -9.69 21.91
C VAL A 24 -0.37 -8.25 22.39
N LEU A 25 -0.64 -8.03 23.67
CA LEU A 25 -0.32 -6.79 24.37
C LEU A 25 1.21 -6.65 24.53
N PHE A 26 1.90 -6.33 23.43
CA PHE A 26 3.25 -5.80 23.50
C PHE A 26 3.19 -4.35 23.98
N SER A 27 3.73 -4.10 25.18
CA SER A 27 4.02 -2.76 25.67
C SER A 27 5.28 -2.22 24.97
N GLY A 28 5.11 -1.85 23.71
CA GLY A 28 6.05 -1.12 22.87
C GLY A 28 5.27 -0.24 21.90
N PHE A 29 5.79 0.95 21.57
CA PHE A 29 5.13 1.88 20.65
C PHE A 29 5.25 1.37 19.20
N SER A 30 4.37 0.46 18.81
CA SER A 30 4.17 0.04 17.41
C SER A 30 2.89 0.67 16.89
N PHE A 31 2.97 1.97 16.55
CA PHE A 31 1.87 2.68 15.90
C PHE A 31 2.08 2.66 14.39
N ALA A 32 1.37 1.74 13.75
CA ALA A 32 1.05 1.72 12.34
C ALA A 32 -0.25 0.90 12.27
N GLU A 33 -1.41 1.55 12.38
CA GLU A 33 -2.68 0.83 12.59
C GLU A 33 -3.24 0.19 11.31
N LYS A 34 -2.45 -0.74 10.78
CA LYS A 34 -2.85 -1.67 9.73
C LYS A 34 -3.82 -2.71 10.29
N ILE A 35 -5.11 -2.51 10.05
CA ILE A 35 -6.15 -3.48 10.39
C ILE A 35 -5.97 -4.70 9.47
N THR A 36 -5.95 -5.91 10.03
CA THR A 36 -5.87 -7.15 9.25
C THR A 36 -6.85 -8.18 9.79
N ASP A 37 -7.76 -8.64 8.92
CA ASP A 37 -8.66 -9.75 9.20
C ASP A 37 -8.15 -11.00 8.45
N ARG A 38 -7.73 -12.01 9.21
CA ARG A 38 -7.15 -13.25 8.67
C ARG A 38 -8.20 -14.31 8.31
N ASP A 39 -9.41 -14.20 8.86
CA ASP A 39 -10.48 -15.18 8.63
C ASP A 39 -11.16 -14.86 7.29
N PHE A 40 -11.41 -13.57 7.02
CA PHE A 40 -11.96 -13.07 5.77
C PHE A 40 -10.91 -12.69 4.72
N GLY A 41 -9.65 -12.49 5.13
CA GLY A 41 -8.50 -12.34 4.25
C GLY A 41 -8.31 -10.94 3.65
N PHE A 42 -8.57 -9.88 4.42
CA PHE A 42 -8.40 -8.49 3.99
C PHE A 42 -7.59 -7.66 4.98
N SER A 43 -7.05 -6.53 4.52
CA SER A 43 -6.37 -5.54 5.36
C SER A 43 -6.63 -4.10 4.91
N LEU A 44 -6.38 -3.16 5.83
CA LEU A 44 -6.51 -1.71 5.66
C LEU A 44 -5.31 -1.02 6.32
N ASP A 45 -4.48 -0.31 5.55
CA ASP A 45 -3.43 0.57 6.10
C ASP A 45 -4.01 2.00 6.20
N ILE A 46 -4.84 2.24 7.22
CA ILE A 46 -5.55 3.53 7.38
C ILE A 46 -4.62 4.64 7.93
N PRO A 47 -4.90 5.93 7.68
CA PRO A 47 -4.14 7.02 8.27
C PRO A 47 -4.04 6.94 9.80
N GLU A 48 -2.88 7.30 10.35
CA GLU A 48 -2.56 7.06 11.76
C GLU A 48 -3.44 7.86 12.73
N GLY A 49 -3.84 7.22 13.84
CA GLY A 49 -4.54 7.90 14.94
C GLY A 49 -6.06 7.91 14.87
N PHE A 50 -6.69 7.07 14.04
CA PHE A 50 -8.07 6.66 14.27
C PHE A 50 -8.19 5.95 15.63
N GLU A 51 -9.37 6.03 16.26
CA GLU A 51 -9.70 5.33 17.50
C GLU A 51 -11.02 4.57 17.31
N ILE A 52 -11.16 3.36 17.89
CA ILE A 52 -12.42 2.59 17.83
C ILE A 52 -13.47 3.29 18.71
N ALA A 53 -14.54 3.77 18.08
CA ALA A 53 -15.67 4.44 18.73
C ALA A 53 -16.80 3.46 19.11
N ASP A 54 -17.06 2.46 18.27
CA ASP A 54 -18.09 1.43 18.49
C ASP A 54 -17.75 0.14 17.71
N TYR A 55 -18.27 -1.01 18.15
CA TYR A 55 -18.07 -2.30 17.48
C TYR A 55 -19.13 -3.34 17.88
N THR A 56 -19.39 -4.31 17.00
CA THR A 56 -20.26 -5.45 17.30
C THR A 56 -19.49 -6.60 17.96
N GLN A 57 -20.11 -7.29 18.92
CA GLN A 57 -19.46 -8.37 19.69
C GLN A 57 -19.03 -9.58 18.84
N ASP A 58 -19.59 -9.74 17.65
CA ASP A 58 -19.21 -10.76 16.67
C ASP A 58 -17.97 -10.37 15.82
N GLY A 59 -17.46 -9.15 15.97
CA GLY A 59 -16.34 -8.62 15.19
C GLY A 59 -16.69 -8.25 13.75
N MET A 60 -17.97 -8.25 13.37
CA MET A 60 -18.41 -8.04 11.98
C MET A 60 -18.63 -6.57 11.61
N SER A 61 -18.55 -5.63 12.55
CA SER A 61 -18.68 -4.19 12.29
C SER A 61 -17.91 -3.37 13.31
N TYR A 62 -17.22 -2.34 12.82
CA TYR A 62 -16.45 -1.37 13.59
C TYR A 62 -16.73 0.05 13.09
N VAL A 63 -16.80 1.00 14.03
CA VAL A 63 -16.81 2.43 13.77
C VAL A 63 -15.54 3.02 14.34
N PHE A 64 -14.75 3.68 13.51
CA PHE A 64 -13.54 4.39 13.88
C PHE A 64 -13.78 5.90 13.73
N SER A 65 -13.35 6.68 14.72
CA SER A 65 -13.37 8.15 14.69
C SER A 65 -11.96 8.69 14.87
N HIS A 66 -11.59 9.74 14.14
CA HIS A 66 -10.31 10.41 14.35
C HIS A 66 -10.45 11.57 15.37
N PRO A 67 -9.66 11.62 16.46
CA PRO A 67 -9.88 12.60 17.55
C PRO A 67 -9.48 14.04 17.17
N ASN A 68 -8.68 14.21 16.11
CA ASN A 68 -8.19 15.53 15.66
C ASN A 68 -8.73 15.95 14.28
N LEU A 69 -9.53 15.12 13.62
CA LEU A 69 -10.09 15.38 12.28
C LEU A 69 -11.54 14.89 12.27
N PRO A 70 -12.50 15.63 11.68
CA PRO A 70 -13.91 15.26 11.70
C PRO A 70 -14.21 14.18 10.64
N VAL A 71 -13.53 13.03 10.74
CA VAL A 71 -13.64 11.89 9.82
C VAL A 71 -14.01 10.64 10.59
N THR A 72 -15.03 9.94 10.08
CA THR A 72 -15.48 8.64 10.57
C THR A 72 -15.29 7.59 9.49
N LEU A 73 -14.73 6.44 9.86
CA LEU A 73 -14.69 5.24 9.04
C LEU A 73 -15.61 4.19 9.66
N VAL A 74 -16.56 3.68 8.89
CA VAL A 74 -17.33 2.48 9.21
C VAL A 74 -16.79 1.34 8.37
N MET A 75 -16.35 0.27 9.02
CA MET A 75 -15.94 -0.98 8.39
C MET A 75 -16.91 -2.07 8.79
N LYS A 76 -17.46 -2.79 7.80
CA LYS A 76 -18.44 -3.84 8.02
C LYS A 76 -18.18 -5.04 7.13
N ILE A 77 -18.29 -6.22 7.71
CA ILE A 77 -18.35 -7.49 7.00
C ILE A 77 -19.83 -7.90 6.94
N THR A 78 -20.31 -8.33 5.77
CA THR A 78 -21.72 -8.68 5.57
C THR A 78 -21.87 -9.93 4.71
N GLU A 79 -22.70 -10.88 5.16
CA GLU A 79 -23.13 -12.03 4.34
C GLU A 79 -24.33 -11.62 3.49
N GLU A 80 -24.24 -11.83 2.18
CA GLU A 80 -25.25 -11.43 1.20
C GLU A 80 -25.44 -12.54 0.15
N PRO A 81 -26.10 -13.66 0.49
CA PRO A 81 -26.18 -14.87 -0.34
C PRO A 81 -27.02 -14.70 -1.62
N ASP A 82 -27.89 -13.70 -1.64
CA ASP A 82 -28.77 -13.38 -2.77
C ASP A 82 -28.24 -12.22 -3.65
N ALA A 83 -27.10 -11.60 -3.29
CA ALA A 83 -26.52 -10.51 -4.06
C ALA A 83 -25.92 -11.01 -5.38
N LYS A 84 -26.17 -10.28 -6.47
CA LYS A 84 -25.62 -10.60 -7.80
C LYS A 84 -24.36 -9.82 -8.09
N THR A 85 -24.24 -8.61 -7.54
CA THR A 85 -23.08 -7.73 -7.72
C THR A 85 -22.70 -7.04 -6.42
N SER A 86 -21.44 -6.62 -6.31
CA SER A 86 -20.97 -5.79 -5.20
C SER A 86 -21.69 -4.43 -5.14
N ALA A 87 -22.04 -3.82 -6.28
CA ALA A 87 -22.82 -2.57 -6.29
C ALA A 87 -24.23 -2.72 -5.68
N GLU A 88 -24.89 -3.87 -5.84
CA GLU A 88 -26.16 -4.16 -5.15
C GLU A 88 -25.97 -4.18 -3.63
N VAL A 89 -24.90 -4.81 -3.12
CA VAL A 89 -24.56 -4.85 -1.67
C VAL A 89 -24.30 -3.43 -1.13
N LEU A 90 -23.53 -2.63 -1.86
CA LEU A 90 -23.23 -1.25 -1.48
C LEU A 90 -24.51 -0.40 -1.42
N LYS A 91 -25.29 -0.40 -2.49
CA LYS A 91 -26.55 0.36 -2.59
C LYS A 91 -27.56 -0.05 -1.53
N LYS A 92 -27.66 -1.35 -1.22
CA LYS A 92 -28.51 -1.89 -0.14
C LYS A 92 -28.12 -1.32 1.22
N ASN A 93 -26.84 -1.18 1.51
CA ASN A 93 -26.38 -0.65 2.80
C ASN A 93 -26.44 0.89 2.87
N LEU A 94 -26.13 1.62 1.79
CA LEU A 94 -26.35 3.07 1.71
C LEU A 94 -27.83 3.43 1.90
N THR A 95 -28.75 2.66 1.30
CA THR A 95 -30.20 2.85 1.48
C THR A 95 -30.64 2.70 2.95
N LYS A 96 -30.02 1.80 3.73
CA LYS A 96 -30.33 1.65 5.18
C LYS A 96 -29.95 2.89 6.00
N LEU A 97 -28.96 3.67 5.52
CA LEU A 97 -28.52 4.92 6.13
C LEU A 97 -29.28 6.15 5.58
N SER A 98 -30.28 5.94 4.71
CA SER A 98 -30.94 7.01 3.94
C SER A 98 -29.95 7.87 3.14
N ALA A 99 -28.80 7.31 2.77
CA ALA A 99 -27.77 8.00 1.99
C ALA A 99 -28.14 8.03 0.50
N THR A 100 -27.82 9.14 -0.16
CA THR A 100 -27.96 9.35 -1.60
C THR A 100 -26.59 9.40 -2.24
N GLY A 101 -26.42 8.77 -3.41
CA GLY A 101 -25.12 8.68 -4.06
C GLY A 101 -25.18 7.95 -5.39
N ASP A 102 -24.21 8.24 -6.25
CA ASP A 102 -24.01 7.51 -7.51
C ASP A 102 -23.18 6.27 -7.20
N THR A 103 -23.71 5.08 -7.51
CA THR A 103 -23.08 3.79 -7.20
C THR A 103 -22.79 3.03 -8.49
N ASP A 104 -21.52 2.76 -8.75
CA ASP A 104 -21.02 2.02 -9.91
C ASP A 104 -20.43 0.65 -9.52
N SER A 105 -20.30 -0.25 -10.50
CA SER A 105 -19.47 -1.45 -10.38
C SER A 105 -18.32 -1.47 -11.38
N PHE A 106 -17.20 -2.07 -10.98
CA PHE A 106 -16.01 -2.21 -11.81
C PHE A 106 -15.19 -3.43 -11.37
N LEU A 107 -14.23 -3.85 -12.20
CA LEU A 107 -13.34 -4.97 -11.89
C LEU A 107 -12.06 -4.45 -11.21
N TRP A 108 -11.82 -4.89 -9.97
CA TRP A 108 -10.58 -4.64 -9.23
C TRP A 108 -10.01 -5.95 -8.72
N ASN A 109 -8.72 -6.20 -8.93
CA ASN A 109 -8.04 -7.41 -8.43
C ASN A 109 -8.77 -8.73 -8.77
N LYS A 110 -9.28 -8.83 -10.01
CA LYS A 110 -10.07 -9.95 -10.57
C LYS A 110 -11.46 -10.13 -9.93
N ALA A 111 -11.91 -9.23 -9.07
CA ALA A 111 -13.22 -9.23 -8.40
C ALA A 111 -14.10 -8.07 -8.85
N GLU A 112 -15.41 -8.29 -9.05
CA GLU A 112 -16.36 -7.18 -9.22
C GLU A 112 -16.52 -6.46 -7.87
N CYS A 113 -16.26 -5.16 -7.85
CA CYS A 113 -16.36 -4.31 -6.68
C CYS A 113 -17.38 -3.19 -6.92
N GLY A 114 -17.98 -2.69 -5.84
CA GLY A 114 -18.86 -1.54 -5.85
C GLY A 114 -18.14 -0.32 -5.31
N ILE A 115 -18.42 0.86 -5.88
CA ILE A 115 -17.91 2.16 -5.41
C ILE A 115 -19.04 3.18 -5.47
N SER A 116 -19.04 4.13 -4.52
CA SER A 116 -20.01 5.21 -4.50
C SER A 116 -19.48 6.44 -3.77
N THR A 117 -19.64 7.62 -4.37
CA THR A 117 -19.69 8.86 -3.59
C THR A 117 -21.08 8.97 -2.98
N PHE A 118 -21.19 9.45 -1.75
CA PHE A 118 -22.50 9.60 -1.10
C PHE A 118 -22.59 10.86 -0.24
N THR A 119 -23.83 11.29 -0.01
CA THR A 119 -24.23 12.23 1.03
C THR A 119 -25.28 11.59 1.92
N MET A 120 -25.29 11.93 3.21
CA MET A 120 -26.34 11.53 4.14
C MET A 120 -26.63 12.63 5.15
N THR A 121 -27.84 12.64 5.72
CA THR A 121 -28.21 13.51 6.84
C THR A 121 -28.44 12.64 8.06
N LEU A 122 -27.72 12.92 9.15
CA LEU A 122 -27.91 12.31 10.47
C LEU A 122 -28.32 13.40 11.45
N ASP A 123 -27.40 13.83 12.32
CA ASP A 123 -27.47 15.05 13.13
C ASP A 123 -26.96 16.29 12.38
N ASP A 124 -26.03 16.11 11.45
CA ASP A 124 -25.59 17.09 10.44
C ASP A 124 -25.67 16.49 9.02
N ASN A 125 -25.33 17.27 7.98
CA ASN A 125 -25.10 16.78 6.63
C ASN A 125 -23.66 16.27 6.48
N TYR A 126 -23.51 15.08 5.91
CA TYR A 126 -22.23 14.41 5.69
C TYR A 126 -22.01 14.08 4.22
N PHE A 127 -20.75 14.01 3.82
CA PHE A 127 -20.31 13.50 2.53
C PHE A 127 -19.24 12.44 2.72
N GLY A 128 -19.13 11.50 1.79
CA GLY A 128 -18.11 10.45 1.88
C GLY A 128 -17.93 9.62 0.63
N TRP A 129 -16.98 8.69 0.76
CA TRP A 129 -16.71 7.63 -0.21
C TRP A 129 -17.00 6.28 0.45
N ALA A 130 -17.71 5.43 -0.27
CA ALA A 130 -17.95 4.05 0.13
C ALA A 130 -17.52 3.08 -0.96
N VAL A 131 -17.02 1.93 -0.54
CA VAL A 131 -16.69 0.81 -1.43
C VAL A 131 -17.15 -0.50 -0.82
N THR A 132 -17.39 -1.48 -1.67
CA THR A 132 -17.51 -2.86 -1.21
C THR A 132 -16.83 -3.83 -2.18
N ALA A 133 -16.23 -4.86 -1.62
CA ALA A 133 -15.53 -5.90 -2.36
C ALA A 133 -15.87 -7.27 -1.76
N PRO A 134 -15.94 -8.33 -2.58
CA PRO A 134 -16.14 -9.68 -2.07
C PRO A 134 -14.90 -10.14 -1.31
N LEU A 135 -15.13 -10.95 -0.28
CA LEU A 135 -14.10 -11.52 0.57
C LEU A 135 -13.76 -12.94 0.14
N ARG A 136 -12.76 -13.53 0.80
CA ARG A 136 -12.34 -14.92 0.56
C ARG A 136 -13.45 -15.92 0.86
N GLU A 137 -14.24 -15.67 1.91
CA GLU A 137 -15.37 -16.51 2.27
C GLU A 137 -16.58 -16.22 1.37
N LYS A 138 -17.26 -17.28 0.92
CA LYS A 138 -18.24 -17.16 -0.15
C LYS A 138 -19.49 -16.41 0.33
N ASN A 139 -19.96 -15.47 -0.48
CA ASN A 139 -21.08 -14.55 -0.21
C ASN A 139 -20.79 -13.49 0.87
N TYR A 140 -19.57 -13.41 1.40
CA TYR A 140 -19.17 -12.35 2.32
C TYR A 140 -18.54 -11.18 1.56
N TYR A 141 -18.82 -9.96 2.03
CA TYR A 141 -18.31 -8.72 1.47
C TYR A 141 -17.79 -7.83 2.58
N VAL A 142 -16.66 -7.17 2.33
CA VAL A 142 -16.21 -6.03 3.14
C VAL A 142 -16.82 -4.77 2.54
N LEU A 143 -17.40 -3.94 3.40
CA LEU A 143 -18.02 -2.67 3.11
C LEU A 143 -17.32 -1.61 3.94
N LEU A 144 -16.79 -0.57 3.28
CA LEU A 144 -16.21 0.59 3.93
C LEU A 144 -17.07 1.81 3.59
N LEU A 145 -17.36 2.65 4.59
CA LEU A 145 -17.91 3.99 4.40
C LEU A 145 -17.03 4.96 5.18
N CYS A 146 -16.35 5.87 4.50
CA CYS A 146 -15.55 6.91 5.16
C CYS A 146 -16.13 8.28 4.80
N TYR A 147 -16.43 9.09 5.81
CA TYR A 147 -17.18 10.34 5.66
C TYR A 147 -16.77 11.42 6.65
N ALA A 148 -17.11 12.67 6.30
CA ALA A 148 -16.93 13.86 7.13
C ALA A 148 -18.15 14.79 6.99
N PRO A 149 -18.38 15.73 7.92
CA PRO A 149 -19.39 16.77 7.77
C PRO A 149 -19.20 17.55 6.48
N GLU A 150 -20.28 17.98 5.84
CA GLU A 150 -20.24 18.69 4.56
C GLU A 150 -19.47 20.02 4.64
N ALA A 151 -19.42 20.66 5.80
CA ALA A 151 -18.59 21.84 6.05
C ALA A 151 -17.07 21.56 5.98
N GLN A 152 -16.65 20.30 5.96
CA GLN A 152 -15.27 19.84 6.09
C GLN A 152 -14.76 19.15 4.81
N ARG A 153 -15.13 19.66 3.63
CA ARG A 153 -14.69 19.14 2.30
C ARG A 153 -13.17 18.97 2.17
N ALA A 154 -12.37 19.74 2.91
CA ALA A 154 -10.91 19.60 2.96
C ALA A 154 -10.44 18.20 3.44
N CYS A 155 -11.27 17.43 4.14
CA CYS A 155 -10.99 16.06 4.56
C CYS A 155 -11.14 15.02 3.43
N GLU A 156 -11.57 15.39 2.23
CA GLU A 156 -11.82 14.42 1.14
C GLU A 156 -10.59 13.57 0.77
N GLN A 157 -9.39 14.15 0.72
CA GLN A 157 -8.16 13.39 0.46
C GLN A 157 -7.86 12.38 1.59
N PHE A 158 -8.19 12.70 2.83
CA PHE A 158 -8.06 11.78 3.96
C PHE A 158 -9.06 10.62 3.88
N ILE A 159 -10.31 10.93 3.52
CA ILE A 159 -11.36 9.94 3.22
C ILE A 159 -10.91 9.00 2.11
N ILE A 160 -10.44 9.54 0.98
CA ILE A 160 -10.01 8.77 -0.18
C ILE A 160 -8.80 7.89 0.17
N SER A 161 -7.76 8.40 0.84
CA SER A 161 -6.61 7.57 1.28
C SER A 161 -7.05 6.43 2.19
N THR A 162 -7.94 6.70 3.15
CA THR A 162 -8.49 5.70 4.06
C THR A 162 -9.17 4.56 3.30
N VAL A 163 -10.07 4.87 2.35
CA VAL A 163 -10.79 3.84 1.59
C VAL A 163 -9.90 3.16 0.54
N ASN A 164 -9.00 3.90 -0.09
CA ASN A 164 -8.03 3.39 -1.06
C ASN A 164 -7.01 2.44 -0.41
N SER A 165 -6.87 2.46 0.92
CA SER A 165 -6.00 1.54 1.67
C SER A 165 -6.46 0.08 1.71
N LEU A 166 -7.69 -0.24 1.25
CA LEU A 166 -8.18 -1.62 1.21
C LEU A 166 -7.29 -2.55 0.37
N CYS A 167 -7.01 -3.73 0.92
CA CYS A 167 -6.45 -4.90 0.25
C CYS A 167 -7.35 -6.11 0.58
N ILE A 168 -7.78 -6.88 -0.42
CA ILE A 168 -8.75 -8.00 -0.26
C ILE A 168 -8.14 -9.41 -0.43
N ASN A 169 -6.83 -9.49 -0.63
CA ASN A 169 -6.03 -10.72 -0.72
C ASN A 169 -4.55 -10.32 -0.83
N ASP A 170 -3.68 -10.94 -0.04
CA ASP A 170 -2.23 -10.66 -0.02
C ASP A 170 -1.54 -10.88 -1.38
N GLU A 171 -2.09 -11.72 -2.28
CA GLU A 171 -1.65 -11.84 -3.69
C GLU A 171 -1.61 -10.47 -4.40
N PHE A 172 -2.52 -9.57 -4.02
CA PHE A 172 -2.68 -8.25 -4.61
C PHE A 172 -2.21 -7.13 -3.69
N TYR A 173 -1.42 -7.42 -2.64
CA TYR A 173 -0.94 -6.39 -1.72
C TYR A 173 -0.27 -5.24 -2.47
N ASN A 174 0.70 -5.55 -3.34
CA ASN A 174 1.40 -4.58 -4.19
C ASN A 174 0.64 -4.28 -5.50
N THR A 175 -0.65 -3.92 -5.40
CA THR A 175 -1.44 -3.42 -6.55
C THR A 175 -2.08 -2.07 -6.23
N PRO A 176 -2.50 -1.30 -7.25
CA PRO A 176 -3.24 -0.06 -7.06
C PRO A 176 -4.49 -0.24 -6.19
N GLY A 177 -4.71 0.74 -5.30
CA GLY A 177 -5.87 0.73 -4.40
C GLY A 177 -7.20 0.81 -5.15
N ILE A 178 -8.28 0.48 -4.46
CA ILE A 178 -9.63 0.36 -5.05
C ILE A 178 -10.12 1.66 -5.71
N ILE A 179 -9.91 2.84 -5.08
CA ILE A 179 -10.31 4.13 -5.66
C ILE A 179 -9.44 4.48 -6.87
N THR A 180 -8.12 4.25 -6.76
CA THR A 180 -7.16 4.56 -7.83
C THR A 180 -7.42 3.69 -9.06
N SER A 181 -7.76 2.41 -8.87
CA SER A 181 -8.09 1.47 -9.95
C SER A 181 -9.40 1.83 -10.66
N TYR A 182 -10.37 2.39 -9.95
CA TYR A 182 -11.60 2.91 -10.54
C TYR A 182 -11.35 4.18 -11.36
N ALA A 183 -10.64 5.15 -10.77
CA ALA A 183 -10.39 6.46 -11.38
C ALA A 183 -9.43 6.40 -12.58
N PHE A 184 -8.50 5.44 -12.60
CA PHE A 184 -7.48 5.29 -13.64
C PHE A 184 -7.46 3.85 -14.20
N PRO A 185 -8.45 3.47 -15.02
CA PRO A 185 -8.44 2.17 -15.69
C PRO A 185 -7.25 2.06 -16.67
N PRO A 186 -6.86 0.83 -17.08
CA PRO A 186 -5.79 0.65 -18.07
C PRO A 186 -6.16 1.20 -19.46
N GLU A 187 -5.27 2.01 -20.03
CA GLU A 187 -5.39 2.65 -21.36
C GLU A 187 -4.46 2.00 -22.42
N GLY A 188 -3.79 0.92 -22.04
CA GLY A 188 -2.91 0.12 -22.87
C GLY A 188 -1.45 0.57 -22.78
N ARG A 189 -0.54 -0.28 -23.27
CA ARG A 189 0.88 -0.17 -22.97
C ARG A 189 1.62 0.96 -23.73
N LYS A 190 2.42 1.72 -22.99
CA LYS A 190 3.44 2.68 -23.46
C LYS A 190 4.80 1.99 -23.43
N ALA A 191 5.44 1.83 -24.59
CA ALA A 191 6.77 1.22 -24.67
C ALA A 191 7.86 2.15 -24.11
N ILE A 192 8.79 1.58 -23.36
CA ILE A 192 9.94 2.27 -22.74
C ILE A 192 11.22 1.55 -23.12
N SER A 193 12.31 2.30 -23.29
CA SER A 193 13.66 1.74 -23.44
C SER A 193 14.59 2.29 -22.37
N LEU A 194 15.18 1.39 -21.58
CA LEU A 194 16.09 1.70 -20.48
C LEU A 194 17.53 1.34 -20.90
N ASN A 195 18.53 2.05 -20.37
CA ASN A 195 19.94 1.71 -20.54
C ASN A 195 20.57 1.42 -19.19
N ILE A 196 20.75 0.13 -18.87
CA ILE A 196 21.25 -0.34 -17.56
C ILE A 196 22.50 -1.19 -17.80
N GLY A 197 23.63 -0.82 -17.18
CA GLY A 197 24.90 -1.53 -17.37
C GLY A 197 25.39 -1.59 -18.83
N GLY A 198 25.02 -0.60 -19.66
CA GLY A 198 25.33 -0.58 -21.10
C GLY A 198 24.42 -1.44 -21.98
N LYS A 199 23.42 -2.12 -21.40
CA LYS A 199 22.40 -2.89 -22.12
C LYS A 199 21.16 -2.06 -22.36
N GLN A 200 20.69 -2.05 -23.61
CA GLN A 200 19.37 -1.52 -23.94
C GLN A 200 18.28 -2.55 -23.63
N ILE A 201 17.44 -2.24 -22.65
CA ILE A 201 16.33 -3.08 -22.18
C ILE A 201 15.04 -2.47 -22.72
N LYS A 202 14.16 -3.28 -23.30
CA LYS A 202 12.83 -2.86 -23.77
C LYS A 202 11.79 -3.36 -22.77
N THR A 203 10.88 -2.48 -22.37
CA THR A 203 9.78 -2.79 -21.46
C THR A 203 8.56 -1.91 -21.78
N SER A 204 7.53 -1.93 -20.93
CA SER A 204 6.41 -1.01 -20.99
C SER A 204 5.80 -0.76 -19.62
N VAL A 205 5.11 0.36 -19.48
CA VAL A 205 4.11 0.65 -18.43
C VAL A 205 2.74 0.82 -19.11
N ASP A 206 1.64 0.87 -18.36
CA ASP A 206 0.38 1.35 -18.93
C ASP A 206 0.44 2.88 -19.14
N LYS A 207 -0.36 3.44 -20.04
CA LYS A 207 -0.37 4.90 -20.25
C LYS A 207 -0.92 5.62 -19.02
N SER A 208 -1.89 5.05 -18.31
CA SER A 208 -2.47 5.68 -17.12
C SER A 208 -1.61 5.52 -15.86
N ASP A 209 -0.62 4.60 -15.85
CA ASP A 209 0.22 4.32 -14.66
C ASP A 209 0.96 5.55 -14.12
N GLU A 210 1.36 6.47 -14.99
CA GLU A 210 2.15 7.66 -14.64
C GLU A 210 1.32 8.67 -13.82
N ASP A 211 0.11 8.94 -14.28
CA ASP A 211 -0.84 9.87 -13.66
C ASP A 211 -1.56 9.24 -12.46
N ALA A 212 -1.91 7.95 -12.54
CA ALA A 212 -2.52 7.20 -11.46
C ALA A 212 -1.59 7.06 -10.24
N ALA A 213 -0.31 6.77 -10.48
CA ALA A 213 0.67 6.72 -9.41
C ALA A 213 1.00 8.12 -8.86
N LYS A 214 0.97 9.17 -9.71
CA LYS A 214 1.09 10.56 -9.23
C LYS A 214 -0.10 10.94 -8.34
N PHE A 215 -1.32 10.55 -8.70
CA PHE A 215 -2.50 10.76 -7.87
C PHE A 215 -2.33 10.17 -6.47
N VAL A 216 -1.80 8.96 -6.35
CA VAL A 216 -1.49 8.36 -5.03
C VAL A 216 -0.41 9.14 -4.29
N VAL A 217 0.68 9.56 -4.95
CA VAL A 217 1.72 10.39 -4.32
C VAL A 217 1.15 11.70 -3.78
N ASP A 218 0.33 12.41 -4.58
CA ASP A 218 -0.27 13.69 -4.18
C ASP A 218 -1.31 13.51 -3.06
N LEU A 219 -2.10 12.44 -3.12
CA LEU A 219 -3.09 12.04 -2.11
C LEU A 219 -2.44 11.77 -0.75
N GLU A 220 -1.43 10.90 -0.73
CA GLU A 220 -0.73 10.53 0.51
C GLU A 220 0.12 11.68 1.04
N TYR A 221 0.67 12.55 0.17
CA TYR A 221 1.35 13.77 0.60
C TYR A 221 0.39 14.73 1.31
N ALA A 222 -0.82 14.93 0.77
CA ALA A 222 -1.84 15.77 1.40
C ALA A 222 -2.21 15.25 2.80
N VAL A 223 -2.39 13.92 2.95
CA VAL A 223 -2.60 13.28 4.25
C VAL A 223 -1.41 13.53 5.19
N LEU A 224 -0.18 13.29 4.74
CA LEU A 224 1.03 13.49 5.53
C LEU A 224 1.16 14.94 6.05
N THR A 225 0.77 15.95 5.27
CA THR A 225 0.90 17.35 5.70
C THR A 225 0.07 17.68 6.96
N LEU A 226 -1.03 16.96 7.21
CA LEU A 226 -1.84 17.10 8.42
C LEU A 226 -1.08 16.69 9.69
N TYR A 227 -0.05 15.84 9.56
CA TYR A 227 0.76 15.32 10.67
C TYR A 227 2.00 16.15 10.97
N GLY A 228 2.29 17.23 10.24
CA GLY A 228 3.56 17.99 10.34
C GLY A 228 3.88 18.62 11.71
N LYS A 229 2.94 18.59 12.67
CA LYS A 229 3.15 18.92 14.11
C LYS A 229 2.49 17.91 15.05
N HIS A 230 2.03 16.78 14.55
CA HIS A 230 1.31 15.76 15.31
C HIS A 230 2.28 14.83 16.03
N LYS A 231 1.82 14.14 17.09
CA LYS A 231 2.63 13.17 17.81
C LYS A 231 2.99 11.94 16.95
N LEU A 232 2.15 11.60 15.97
CA LEU A 232 2.30 10.46 15.04
C LEU A 232 2.95 10.84 13.70
N TRP A 233 3.78 11.88 13.67
CA TRP A 233 4.38 12.38 12.43
C TRP A 233 5.31 11.35 11.76
N LYS A 234 6.01 10.53 12.56
CA LYS A 234 6.97 9.54 12.08
C LYS A 234 6.24 8.38 11.43
N GLU A 235 5.21 7.90 12.10
CA GLU A 235 4.31 6.83 11.72
C GLU A 235 3.58 7.18 10.41
N ALA A 236 3.01 8.40 10.33
CA ALA A 236 2.38 8.91 9.12
C ALA A 236 3.38 9.04 7.95
N TRP A 237 4.65 9.38 8.23
CA TRP A 237 5.69 9.46 7.21
C TRP A 237 6.13 8.08 6.71
N GLN A 238 6.20 7.07 7.60
CA GLN A 238 6.39 5.68 7.19
C GLN A 238 5.21 5.21 6.32
N ARG A 239 3.96 5.46 6.75
CA ARG A 239 2.75 5.11 5.99
C ARG A 239 2.72 5.74 4.60
N TYR A 240 3.09 7.02 4.47
CA TYR A 240 3.19 7.73 3.19
C TYR A 240 4.03 6.93 2.16
N TYR A 241 5.22 6.45 2.56
CA TYR A 241 6.03 5.62 1.67
C TYR A 241 5.51 4.19 1.50
N ARG A 242 4.91 3.56 2.53
CA ARG A 242 4.25 2.22 2.37
C ARG A 242 3.17 2.29 1.29
N MET A 243 2.28 3.27 1.37
CA MET A 243 1.15 3.45 0.44
C MET A 243 1.61 3.75 -0.99
N ILE A 244 2.64 4.60 -1.16
CA ILE A 244 3.24 4.89 -2.47
C ILE A 244 3.91 3.64 -3.04
N TYR A 245 4.74 2.94 -2.26
CA TYR A 245 5.39 1.70 -2.71
C TYR A 245 4.36 0.68 -3.18
N ARG A 246 3.32 0.47 -2.37
CA ARG A 246 2.26 -0.51 -2.62
C ARG A 246 1.57 -0.31 -3.98
N ASP A 247 1.18 0.92 -4.31
CA ASP A 247 0.62 1.24 -5.63
C ASP A 247 1.67 1.12 -6.74
N ASN A 248 2.87 1.67 -6.54
CA ASN A 248 3.87 1.82 -7.60
C ASN A 248 4.54 0.50 -7.99
N ALA A 249 4.79 -0.40 -7.04
CA ALA A 249 5.50 -1.66 -7.26
C ALA A 249 4.77 -2.58 -8.25
N GLY A 250 3.44 -2.67 -8.16
CA GLY A 250 2.62 -3.43 -9.11
C GLY A 250 2.68 -2.88 -10.53
N ARG A 251 2.62 -1.56 -10.69
CA ARG A 251 2.66 -0.89 -12.00
C ARG A 251 3.96 -1.17 -12.76
N ILE A 252 5.08 -1.19 -12.04
CA ILE A 252 6.41 -1.44 -12.63
C ILE A 252 6.81 -2.93 -12.65
N GLN A 253 5.93 -3.87 -12.25
CA GLN A 253 6.26 -5.30 -12.18
C GLN A 253 6.76 -5.87 -13.51
N GLN A 254 6.17 -5.46 -14.64
CA GLN A 254 6.65 -5.83 -15.97
C GLN A 254 8.07 -5.32 -16.25
N SER A 255 8.39 -4.09 -15.84
CA SER A 255 9.73 -3.54 -15.98
C SER A 255 10.74 -4.21 -15.07
N ALA A 256 10.36 -4.57 -13.84
CA ALA A 256 11.19 -5.40 -12.96
C ALA A 256 11.50 -6.76 -13.60
N ALA A 257 10.50 -7.42 -14.19
CA ALA A 257 10.65 -8.68 -14.91
C ALA A 257 11.60 -8.57 -16.12
N ASP A 258 11.44 -7.54 -16.96
CA ASP A 258 12.27 -7.32 -18.15
C ASP A 258 13.72 -6.99 -17.77
N ILE A 259 13.92 -6.18 -16.73
CA ILE A 259 15.26 -5.81 -16.22
C ILE A 259 15.95 -7.04 -15.62
N TYR A 260 15.28 -7.80 -14.76
CA TYR A 260 15.80 -9.04 -14.20
C TYR A 260 16.21 -10.02 -15.30
N LYS A 261 15.33 -10.27 -16.28
CA LYS A 261 15.57 -11.17 -17.42
C LYS A 261 16.77 -10.74 -18.29
N ALA A 262 16.98 -9.44 -18.47
CA ALA A 262 18.08 -8.92 -19.29
C ALA A 262 19.45 -8.90 -18.58
N LEU A 263 19.46 -8.80 -17.25
CA LEU A 263 20.68 -8.64 -16.45
C LEU A 263 21.06 -9.92 -15.68
N TYR A 264 20.16 -10.43 -14.85
CA TYR A 264 20.49 -11.41 -13.82
C TYR A 264 21.01 -12.75 -14.36
N PRO A 265 20.47 -13.37 -15.43
CA PRO A 265 20.98 -14.64 -15.94
C PRO A 265 22.45 -14.59 -16.39
N GLU A 266 22.90 -13.47 -16.94
CA GLU A 266 24.30 -13.28 -17.33
C GLU A 266 25.19 -13.02 -16.11
N LEU A 267 24.72 -12.21 -15.16
CA LEU A 267 25.42 -11.98 -13.89
C LEU A 267 25.57 -13.27 -13.10
N LYS A 268 24.54 -14.13 -13.05
CA LYS A 268 24.59 -15.45 -12.39
C LYS A 268 25.53 -16.43 -13.08
N LYS A 269 25.69 -16.32 -14.41
CA LYS A 269 26.66 -17.12 -15.18
C LYS A 269 28.10 -16.66 -14.93
N SER A 270 28.34 -15.35 -14.88
CA SER A 270 29.68 -14.77 -14.73
C SER A 270 30.16 -14.69 -13.28
N TYR A 271 29.23 -14.54 -12.34
CA TYR A 271 29.48 -14.39 -10.90
C TYR A 271 28.50 -15.26 -10.07
N PRO A 272 28.63 -16.59 -10.07
CA PRO A 272 27.62 -17.49 -9.47
C PRO A 272 27.29 -17.22 -7.99
N HIS A 273 28.28 -16.75 -7.22
CA HIS A 273 28.17 -16.45 -5.80
C HIS A 273 27.83 -14.98 -5.49
N ASP A 274 28.15 -14.04 -6.39
CA ASP A 274 27.96 -12.59 -6.17
C ASP A 274 26.80 -12.01 -7.01
N ALA A 275 26.04 -12.84 -7.72
CA ALA A 275 25.05 -12.40 -8.71
C ALA A 275 24.06 -11.35 -8.17
N ASP A 276 23.63 -11.53 -6.92
CA ASP A 276 22.67 -10.66 -6.24
C ASP A 276 23.26 -9.27 -6.00
N ILE A 277 24.46 -9.19 -5.42
CA ILE A 277 25.15 -7.91 -5.20
C ILE A 277 25.60 -7.26 -6.53
N LYS A 278 25.94 -8.04 -7.57
CA LYS A 278 26.23 -7.51 -8.92
C LYS A 278 24.98 -6.95 -9.59
N TYR A 279 23.81 -7.58 -9.41
CA TYR A 279 22.53 -7.09 -9.92
C TYR A 279 22.12 -5.81 -9.19
N ALA A 280 22.14 -5.83 -7.85
CA ALA A 280 21.89 -4.65 -7.04
C ALA A 280 22.85 -3.49 -7.39
N GLN A 281 24.14 -3.76 -7.63
CA GLN A 281 25.09 -2.73 -8.05
C GLN A 281 24.81 -2.19 -9.47
N ALA A 282 24.33 -3.02 -10.40
CA ALA A 282 23.94 -2.56 -11.73
C ALA A 282 22.74 -1.58 -11.67
N LEU A 283 21.77 -1.86 -10.79
CA LEU A 283 20.63 -0.97 -10.52
C LEU A 283 21.08 0.33 -9.83
N LEU A 284 21.92 0.22 -8.80
CA LEU A 284 22.43 1.37 -8.05
C LEU A 284 23.24 2.32 -8.95
N SER A 285 24.19 1.79 -9.71
CA SER A 285 24.99 2.57 -10.67
C SER A 285 24.14 3.27 -11.73
N TRP A 286 22.98 2.68 -12.08
CA TRP A 286 22.03 3.24 -13.05
C TRP A 286 21.21 4.39 -12.46
N VAL A 287 20.55 4.24 -11.32
CA VAL A 287 19.76 5.38 -10.76
C VAL A 287 20.64 6.56 -10.36
N GLN A 288 21.90 6.30 -9.98
CA GLN A 288 22.89 7.36 -9.74
C GLN A 288 23.20 8.20 -10.99
N THR A 289 22.82 7.82 -12.23
CA THR A 289 23.01 8.67 -13.43
C THR A 289 21.85 9.64 -13.70
N PHE A 290 20.74 9.51 -12.98
CA PHE A 290 19.55 10.32 -13.24
C PHE A 290 19.77 11.79 -12.89
N SER A 291 19.04 12.70 -13.54
CA SER A 291 18.93 14.09 -13.08
C SER A 291 18.33 14.12 -11.68
N TYR A 292 18.88 14.97 -10.81
CA TYR A 292 18.31 15.21 -9.50
C TYR A 292 17.41 16.44 -9.59
N GLU A 293 16.12 16.24 -9.35
CA GLU A 293 15.09 17.28 -9.46
C GLU A 293 14.17 17.19 -8.25
N ARG A 294 13.67 18.35 -7.81
CA ARG A 294 12.79 18.52 -6.65
C ARG A 294 11.55 19.30 -7.04
N ALA A 295 10.51 19.18 -6.23
CA ALA A 295 9.25 19.90 -6.38
C ALA A 295 9.50 21.42 -6.45
N LYS A 296 8.69 22.11 -7.27
CA LYS A 296 8.81 23.57 -7.44
C LYS A 296 8.04 24.36 -6.39
N SER A 297 7.16 23.68 -5.67
CA SER A 297 6.28 24.23 -4.65
C SER A 297 6.33 23.41 -3.37
N LYS A 298 6.11 24.04 -2.21
CA LYS A 298 5.96 23.34 -0.92
C LYS A 298 4.61 22.61 -0.76
N ASN A 299 3.72 22.75 -1.75
CA ASN A 299 2.43 22.06 -1.79
C ASN A 299 2.49 20.82 -2.71
N GLU A 300 3.66 20.49 -3.23
CA GLU A 300 3.92 19.34 -4.10
C GLU A 300 4.90 18.40 -3.39
N SER A 301 4.73 17.10 -3.56
CA SER A 301 5.72 16.12 -3.12
C SER A 301 6.97 16.18 -4.00
N ASP A 302 8.16 16.08 -3.39
CA ASP A 302 9.42 15.85 -4.10
C ASP A 302 9.44 14.46 -4.79
N PHE A 303 8.70 13.50 -4.24
CA PHE A 303 8.66 12.12 -4.73
C PHE A 303 8.04 12.06 -6.14
N THR A 304 8.74 11.43 -7.06
CA THR A 304 8.28 11.14 -8.41
C THR A 304 7.87 9.68 -8.53
N SER A 305 6.64 9.44 -9.00
CA SER A 305 6.10 8.08 -9.19
C SER A 305 7.05 7.19 -10.01
N LEU A 306 7.18 5.91 -9.64
CA LEU A 306 8.13 4.99 -10.28
C LEU A 306 7.88 4.82 -11.78
N PRO A 307 6.63 4.75 -12.30
CA PRO A 307 6.38 4.82 -13.74
C PRO A 307 6.90 6.13 -14.37
N GLY A 308 6.79 7.26 -13.67
CA GLY A 308 7.35 8.55 -14.09
C GLY A 308 8.88 8.53 -14.19
N VAL A 309 9.57 7.94 -13.20
CA VAL A 309 11.03 7.76 -13.23
C VAL A 309 11.45 6.86 -14.42
N LEU A 310 10.74 5.76 -14.67
CA LEU A 310 10.99 4.89 -15.84
C LEU A 310 10.74 5.61 -17.18
N CYS A 311 9.78 6.54 -17.22
CA CYS A 311 9.52 7.42 -18.35
C CYS A 311 10.55 8.56 -18.51
N GLY A 312 11.53 8.69 -17.62
CA GLY A 312 12.58 9.70 -17.69
C GLY A 312 12.22 11.06 -17.10
N LYS A 313 11.22 11.14 -16.20
CA LYS A 313 11.03 12.33 -15.36
C LYS A 313 12.18 12.47 -14.35
N GLY A 314 12.44 13.71 -13.95
CA GLY A 314 13.33 14.03 -12.83
C GLY A 314 12.94 13.31 -11.54
N ASN A 315 13.86 13.20 -10.59
CA ASN A 315 13.66 12.42 -9.38
C ASN A 315 14.62 12.84 -8.26
N ASP A 316 14.23 12.52 -7.03
CA ASP A 316 14.94 12.78 -5.79
C ASP A 316 15.62 11.51 -5.21
N CYS A 317 16.13 11.61 -3.98
CA CYS A 317 16.72 10.48 -3.25
C CYS A 317 15.69 9.38 -2.93
N ASP A 318 14.45 9.78 -2.64
CA ASP A 318 13.38 8.91 -2.18
C ASP A 318 12.90 8.01 -3.32
N SER A 319 12.62 8.61 -4.48
CA SER A 319 12.15 7.93 -5.69
C SER A 319 13.20 6.95 -6.22
N ARG A 320 14.50 7.31 -6.17
CA ARG A 320 15.60 6.42 -6.56
C ARG A 320 15.72 5.23 -5.62
N SER A 321 15.64 5.48 -4.32
CA SER A 321 15.76 4.43 -3.30
C SER A 321 14.59 3.44 -3.41
N MET A 322 13.36 3.95 -3.52
CA MET A 322 12.17 3.12 -3.71
C MET A 322 12.16 2.38 -5.05
N LEU A 323 12.68 2.98 -6.14
CA LEU A 323 12.84 2.28 -7.42
C LEU A 323 13.76 1.07 -7.29
N ILE A 324 14.92 1.22 -6.63
CA ILE A 324 15.80 0.08 -6.37
C ILE A 324 15.09 -0.97 -5.50
N SER A 325 14.44 -0.56 -4.41
CA SER A 325 13.70 -1.47 -3.53
C SER A 325 12.71 -2.33 -4.29
N ALA A 326 11.86 -1.74 -5.14
CA ALA A 326 10.88 -2.49 -5.93
C ALA A 326 11.53 -3.43 -6.97
N LEU A 327 12.64 -3.01 -7.59
CA LEU A 327 13.37 -3.82 -8.59
C LEU A 327 14.19 -4.97 -7.99
N ILE A 328 14.56 -4.88 -6.71
CA ILE A 328 15.23 -5.95 -5.94
C ILE A 328 14.18 -6.86 -5.26
N ASN A 329 13.14 -6.30 -4.66
CA ASN A 329 12.03 -7.07 -4.06
C ASN A 329 11.37 -8.02 -5.08
N TYR A 330 11.33 -7.64 -6.37
CA TYR A 330 10.87 -8.52 -7.46
C TYR A 330 11.63 -9.87 -7.53
N THR A 331 12.89 -9.93 -7.08
CA THR A 331 13.68 -11.17 -7.07
C THR A 331 13.53 -11.98 -5.77
N GLY A 332 12.64 -11.56 -4.85
CA GLY A 332 12.46 -12.17 -3.53
C GLY A 332 13.55 -11.82 -2.51
N ILE A 333 14.43 -10.86 -2.83
CA ILE A 333 15.41 -10.31 -1.89
C ILE A 333 14.75 -9.15 -1.16
N ASP A 334 14.80 -9.18 0.17
CA ASP A 334 14.10 -8.22 1.02
C ASP A 334 14.79 -6.85 1.03
N THR A 335 14.00 -5.78 1.00
CA THR A 335 14.48 -4.39 1.00
C THR A 335 13.57 -3.44 1.78
N ALA A 336 14.17 -2.34 2.20
CA ALA A 336 13.51 -1.20 2.80
C ALA A 336 14.17 0.09 2.26
N ILE A 337 13.57 1.23 2.57
CA ILE A 337 14.28 2.52 2.52
C ILE A 337 14.54 3.01 3.93
N LEU A 338 15.63 3.75 4.10
CA LEU A 338 15.86 4.59 5.28
C LEU A 338 15.62 6.03 4.88
N ILE A 339 14.84 6.75 5.68
CA ILE A 339 14.53 8.17 5.51
C ILE A 339 15.06 8.95 6.71
N SER A 340 15.49 10.19 6.52
CA SER A 340 15.99 11.04 7.61
C SER A 340 15.54 12.49 7.44
N GLN A 341 14.95 13.04 8.49
CA GLN A 341 14.58 14.45 8.53
C GLN A 341 15.84 15.32 8.71
N GLU A 342 16.75 14.87 9.57
CA GLU A 342 18.01 15.51 9.93
C GLU A 342 18.96 15.63 8.73
N TYR A 343 19.04 14.59 7.89
CA TYR A 343 19.82 14.60 6.66
C TYR A 343 19.05 15.14 5.45
N SER A 344 17.72 15.25 5.56
CA SER A 344 16.83 15.57 4.43
C SER A 344 17.12 14.70 3.19
N HIS A 345 17.26 13.39 3.44
CA HIS A 345 17.80 12.42 2.50
C HIS A 345 17.19 11.03 2.72
N ALA A 346 17.26 10.19 1.69
CA ALA A 346 16.85 8.79 1.73
C ALA A 346 17.86 7.88 1.03
N VAL A 347 18.05 6.68 1.58
CA VAL A 347 18.88 5.61 1.02
C VAL A 347 18.11 4.29 0.98
N VAL A 348 18.48 3.39 0.06
CA VAL A 348 17.93 2.03 0.03
C VAL A 348 18.75 1.10 0.92
N VAL A 349 18.12 0.10 1.52
CA VAL A 349 18.81 -1.00 2.21
C VAL A 349 18.27 -2.36 1.78
N THR A 350 19.13 -3.38 1.71
CA THR A 350 18.80 -4.72 1.18
C THR A 350 19.44 -5.85 1.98
N ASP A 351 18.72 -6.96 2.15
CA ASP A 351 19.24 -8.20 2.77
C ASP A 351 20.13 -8.98 1.78
N ILE A 352 21.25 -8.38 1.40
CA ILE A 352 22.31 -9.02 0.61
C ILE A 352 23.59 -9.03 1.45
N PRO A 353 24.11 -10.20 1.83
CA PRO A 353 25.33 -10.29 2.63
C PRO A 353 26.57 -9.91 1.79
N ALA A 354 27.07 -8.70 1.98
CA ALA A 354 28.33 -8.23 1.39
C ALA A 354 29.06 -7.26 2.34
N PRO A 355 30.38 -7.02 2.14
CA PRO A 355 31.14 -6.10 2.98
C PRO A 355 30.69 -4.64 2.87
N GLY A 356 30.63 -3.93 3.99
CA GLY A 356 30.43 -2.49 4.04
C GLY A 356 29.56 -2.03 5.22
N GLN A 357 29.02 -0.81 5.12
CA GLN A 357 28.08 -0.26 6.07
C GLN A 357 26.68 -0.87 5.90
N THR A 358 26.13 -1.27 7.03
CA THR A 358 24.81 -1.89 7.18
C THR A 358 23.89 -1.04 8.06
N TYR A 359 22.61 -1.40 8.09
CA TYR A 359 21.64 -0.93 9.08
C TYR A 359 20.98 -2.13 9.75
N THR A 360 20.88 -2.09 11.08
CA THR A 360 20.27 -3.14 11.91
C THR A 360 18.79 -2.84 12.05
N MET A 361 17.91 -3.68 11.48
CA MET A 361 16.46 -3.58 11.69
C MET A 361 16.09 -3.99 13.12
N GLU A 362 14.88 -3.63 13.56
CA GLU A 362 14.37 -3.95 14.91
C GLU A 362 14.32 -5.46 15.20
N ASN A 363 14.17 -6.29 14.16
CA ASN A 363 14.23 -7.75 14.23
C ASN A 363 15.67 -8.33 14.29
N GLY A 364 16.71 -7.47 14.31
CA GLY A 364 18.12 -7.85 14.37
C GLY A 364 18.75 -8.26 13.04
N ARG A 365 18.04 -8.22 11.90
CA ARG A 365 18.62 -8.46 10.57
C ARG A 365 19.43 -7.24 10.12
N GLU A 366 20.59 -7.48 9.53
CA GLU A 366 21.49 -6.45 8.98
C GLU A 366 21.22 -6.28 7.48
N TYR A 367 20.89 -5.06 7.05
CA TYR A 367 20.65 -4.73 5.64
C TYR A 367 21.78 -3.84 5.12
N LEU A 368 22.33 -4.16 3.95
CA LEU A 368 23.41 -3.42 3.31
C LEU A 368 22.91 -2.08 2.73
N ILE A 369 23.64 -0.99 2.98
CA ILE A 369 23.23 0.37 2.55
C ILE A 369 23.61 0.64 1.08
N GLY A 370 22.69 1.25 0.33
CA GLY A 370 22.89 1.74 -1.04
C GLY A 370 22.60 3.25 -1.15
N GLU A 371 23.66 4.05 -1.29
CA GLU A 371 23.57 5.50 -1.49
C GLU A 371 23.27 5.82 -2.98
N THR A 372 22.09 6.40 -3.24
CA THR A 372 21.54 6.56 -4.59
C THR A 372 21.87 7.90 -5.28
N THR A 373 22.47 8.85 -4.54
CA THR A 373 22.81 10.18 -5.04
C THR A 373 24.30 10.37 -5.29
N ALA A 374 25.17 9.78 -4.46
CA ALA A 374 26.62 9.80 -4.67
C ALA A 374 27.09 8.66 -5.60
N LYS A 375 28.23 8.84 -6.29
CA LYS A 375 28.82 7.81 -7.18
C LYS A 375 29.65 6.79 -6.40
N VAL A 376 28.98 5.95 -5.60
CA VAL A 376 29.59 4.95 -4.72
C VAL A 376 28.97 3.55 -4.92
N THR A 377 29.61 2.53 -4.35
CA THR A 377 29.06 1.17 -4.34
C THR A 377 28.15 0.94 -3.14
N TRP A 378 27.42 -0.18 -3.14
CA TRP A 378 26.79 -0.70 -1.92
C TRP A 378 27.81 -0.81 -0.77
N GLY A 379 27.31 -0.66 0.46
CA GLY A 379 28.12 -0.65 1.66
C GLY A 379 28.87 0.67 1.91
N MET A 380 28.63 1.72 1.12
CA MET A 380 29.23 3.04 1.29
C MET A 380 28.16 4.12 1.54
N ILE A 381 28.40 4.96 2.54
CA ILE A 381 27.62 6.17 2.86
C ILE A 381 28.58 7.25 3.37
N SER A 382 28.21 8.53 3.26
CA SER A 382 29.02 9.63 3.82
C SER A 382 29.19 9.47 5.33
N GLN A 383 30.35 9.85 5.87
CA GLN A 383 30.59 9.88 7.31
C GLN A 383 29.60 10.81 8.03
N ASP A 384 29.22 11.92 7.41
CA ASP A 384 28.23 12.87 7.96
C ASP A 384 26.83 12.25 8.11
N HIS A 385 26.54 11.21 7.29
CA HIS A 385 25.27 10.47 7.24
C HIS A 385 25.31 9.13 8.00
N ALA A 386 26.42 8.80 8.66
CA ALA A 386 26.67 7.46 9.23
C ALA A 386 26.01 7.20 10.60
N ASP A 387 25.42 8.21 11.24
CA ASP A 387 24.73 8.05 12.53
C ASP A 387 23.37 7.36 12.31
N ARG A 388 23.34 6.06 12.62
CA ARG A 388 22.17 5.17 12.47
C ARG A 388 20.94 5.65 13.24
N THR A 389 21.09 6.48 14.28
CA THR A 389 19.95 6.91 15.11
C THR A 389 19.05 7.95 14.45
N LYS A 390 19.52 8.60 13.38
CA LYS A 390 18.79 9.61 12.58
C LYS A 390 18.07 9.02 11.36
N TRP A 391 18.10 7.70 11.22
CA TRP A 391 17.47 6.98 10.12
C TRP A 391 16.23 6.26 10.60
N ILE A 392 15.13 6.46 9.88
CA ILE A 392 13.84 5.83 10.11
C ILE A 392 13.65 4.77 9.02
N PRO A 393 13.46 3.48 9.36
CA PRO A 393 13.21 2.45 8.35
C PRO A 393 11.76 2.48 7.87
N VAL A 394 11.56 2.27 6.57
CA VAL A 394 10.27 1.93 5.97
C VAL A 394 10.41 0.57 5.29
N THR A 395 9.80 -0.45 5.88
CA THR A 395 9.68 -1.80 5.32
C THR A 395 8.50 -1.90 4.37
N PHE A 396 8.63 -2.75 3.36
CA PHE A 396 7.61 -2.95 2.31
C PHE A 396 6.99 -4.36 2.30
N ASN A 397 7.67 -5.32 2.92
CA ASN A 397 7.19 -6.67 3.17
C ASN A 397 6.87 -6.78 4.67
N GLU A 398 5.70 -7.33 5.01
CA GLU A 398 5.20 -7.57 6.37
C GLU A 398 4.52 -8.94 6.46
#